data_AF-Q5KRQ5-F1
#
_entry.id   AF-Q5KRQ5-F1
#
_cell.length_a   1.000
_cell.length_b   1.000
_cell.length_c   1.000
_cell.angle_alpha   90.00
_cell.angle_beta   90.00
_cell.angle_gamma   90.00
#
_symmetry.space_group_name_H-M   'P 1'
#
loop_
_entity.id
_entity.type
_entity.pdbx_description
1 polymer ?
#
loop_
_entity_poly.entity_id
_entity_poly.type
_entity_poly.pdbx_seq_one_letter_code
_entity_poly.pdbx_strand_id
1 'polypeptide(L)'
;MRTENRRQCHNGVVKKNDHGTTGTSESFRIRGSIPDIPRETRWDRLWRPFWAIPAASVVAALVFGFLLPTWERGLSDAALKFVFEGGPDAAREVLGTIAASTISVTGLIFSITLVVLQLVSSQFSPRMLNGFLRNRIVQATLAMFLGTFVFSLTVIRYVWSEDEDITGFVPRASVSVAFLLVLGCLGLFLAFIRLITFSMRVANAISEIGEETMALAARIYPVQSDDAGPVQGPGWSPRPGDPREEIRVGSHGSLVWIDYRKLVSWSTEHQAVITVDRPVGDFLVEGQPLLRVWWDGELSDRDRRVLHSAIEVRTERELHQDVAFGLRQLVDIADRALSPGINDPATAAQCVQEIHRIFRYLVTVIEPSPYIADDDGRVRVVHQPQRIADMLYEVIREIHLYGADSAMIPRLLRTMVEDLVTAAADHSLPAVERARGILDDETDEDRDSDTANV
;
A
#
# COMPACT_ATOMS: atom_id res chain seq x y z
N MET A 1 44.91 -22.77 49.15
CA MET A 1 45.87 -21.90 49.86
C MET A 1 45.99 -20.61 49.06
N ARG A 2 45.77 -19.48 49.74
CA ARG A 2 45.77 -18.09 49.26
C ARG A 2 46.94 -17.73 48.34
N THR A 3 46.70 -16.89 47.32
CA THR A 3 47.10 -15.46 47.34
C THR A 3 46.45 -14.67 46.21
N GLU A 4 45.81 -13.56 46.59
CA GLU A 4 45.40 -12.42 45.77
C GLU A 4 46.61 -11.76 45.06
N ASN A 5 46.40 -11.03 43.94
CA ASN A 5 46.13 -9.58 43.95
C ASN A 5 46.43 -8.90 42.58
N ARG A 6 45.72 -7.77 42.38
CA ARG A 6 46.00 -6.57 41.56
C ARG A 6 45.55 -6.47 40.09
N ARG A 7 44.51 -5.63 39.94
CA ARG A 7 44.23 -4.69 38.84
C ARG A 7 45.45 -3.82 38.47
N GLN A 8 45.65 -3.54 37.17
CA GLN A 8 45.93 -2.17 36.69
C GLN A 8 45.76 -2.02 35.17
N CYS A 9 45.29 -0.83 34.80
CA CYS A 9 44.88 -0.34 33.49
C CYS A 9 45.99 -0.34 32.42
N HIS A 10 45.60 -0.52 31.15
CA HIS A 10 46.32 0.11 30.05
C HIS A 10 45.37 0.58 28.94
N ASN A 11 45.46 1.89 28.66
CA ASN A 11 44.91 2.57 27.49
C ASN A 11 45.52 2.00 26.21
N GLY A 12 44.72 1.87 25.16
CA GLY A 12 45.17 1.34 23.88
C GLY A 12 44.30 1.74 22.69
N VAL A 13 44.36 3.04 22.35
CA VAL A 13 44.41 3.59 20.99
C VAL A 13 43.32 3.15 19.98
N VAL A 14 42.47 4.13 19.67
CA VAL A 14 41.68 4.26 18.44
C VAL A 14 42.57 4.02 17.21
N LYS A 15 42.24 3.00 16.41
CA LYS A 15 42.63 2.94 14.99
C LYS A 15 41.38 2.87 14.13
N LYS A 16 41.10 4.01 13.51
CA LYS A 16 40.16 4.23 12.43
C LYS A 16 40.75 3.59 11.16
N ASN A 17 40.05 2.63 10.57
CA ASN A 17 40.24 2.23 9.18
C ASN A 17 38.89 2.34 8.47
N ASP A 18 38.75 3.39 7.68
CA ASP A 18 37.74 3.51 6.63
C ASP A 18 38.22 2.75 5.38
N HIS A 19 37.36 1.90 4.82
CA HIS A 19 36.96 1.93 3.40
C HIS A 19 36.10 0.72 3.02
N GLY A 20 34.92 0.99 2.44
CA GLY A 20 34.48 0.25 1.26
C GLY A 20 33.22 -0.63 1.32
N THR A 21 32.05 0.01 1.52
CA THR A 21 30.78 -0.16 0.77
C THR A 21 30.02 -1.49 0.71
N THR A 22 28.68 -1.33 0.81
CA THR A 22 27.56 -2.27 0.58
C THR A 22 27.30 -3.32 1.65
N GLY A 23 27.05 -2.85 2.88
CA GLY A 23 26.17 -3.54 3.82
C GLY A 23 24.90 -2.70 3.97
N THR A 24 23.73 -3.31 3.78
CA THR A 24 22.44 -2.80 4.25
C THR A 24 22.60 -2.40 5.71
N SER A 25 22.73 -1.10 5.98
CA SER A 25 22.77 -0.62 7.35
C SER A 25 21.40 -0.92 7.94
N GLU A 26 21.31 -1.89 8.83
CA GLU A 26 20.28 -1.90 9.87
C GLU A 26 20.47 -0.59 10.65
N SER A 27 19.83 0.48 10.16
CA SER A 27 19.93 1.80 10.76
C SER A 27 19.16 1.74 12.06
N PHE A 28 19.88 1.64 13.16
CA PHE A 28 19.36 1.86 14.50
C PHE A 28 18.57 3.18 14.52
N ARG A 29 17.23 3.09 14.59
CA ARG A 29 16.37 4.27 14.73
C ARG A 29 16.31 4.66 16.19
N ILE A 30 16.93 5.79 16.52
CA ILE A 30 16.74 6.44 17.83
C ILE A 30 15.26 6.79 17.99
N ARG A 31 14.67 6.60 19.19
CA ARG A 31 13.30 7.03 19.47
C ARG A 31 13.12 8.51 19.10
N GLY A 32 12.22 8.77 18.16
CA GLY A 32 11.98 10.11 17.60
C GLY A 32 12.73 10.44 16.32
N SER A 33 13.41 9.48 15.69
CA SER A 33 13.88 9.63 14.31
C SER A 33 12.73 9.70 13.32
N ILE A 34 12.94 10.36 12.19
CA ILE A 34 11.96 10.44 11.11
C ILE A 34 11.63 9.03 10.58
N PRO A 35 10.35 8.62 10.53
CA PRO A 35 9.97 7.35 9.91
C PRO A 35 10.42 7.28 8.45
N ASP A 36 11.13 6.22 8.07
CA ASP A 36 11.48 6.01 6.67
C ASP A 36 10.29 5.40 5.94
N ILE A 37 9.43 6.29 5.44
CA ILE A 37 8.27 5.92 4.65
C ILE A 37 8.51 6.53 3.27
N PRO A 38 8.80 5.71 2.25
CA PRO A 38 9.08 6.21 0.91
C PRO A 38 7.84 6.94 0.40
N ARG A 39 8.01 8.19 -0.02
CA ARG A 39 6.94 9.01 -0.56
C ARG A 39 6.54 8.48 -1.94
N GLU A 40 5.24 8.39 -2.23
CA GLU A 40 4.77 8.22 -3.60
C GLU A 40 5.36 9.35 -4.47
N THR A 41 6.23 8.99 -5.40
CA THR A 41 6.84 9.95 -6.32
C THR A 41 5.74 10.54 -7.21
N ARG A 42 6.00 11.71 -7.83
CA ARG A 42 5.07 12.25 -8.84
C ARG A 42 4.85 11.27 -10.00
N TRP A 43 5.86 10.43 -10.25
CA TRP A 43 5.78 9.33 -11.20
C TRP A 43 4.76 8.28 -10.76
N ASP A 44 4.82 7.83 -9.51
CA ASP A 44 3.86 6.85 -8.98
C ASP A 44 2.42 7.37 -9.08
N ARG A 45 2.20 8.65 -8.77
CA ARG A 45 0.88 9.31 -8.93
C ARG A 45 0.39 9.34 -10.36
N LEU A 46 1.27 9.57 -11.34
CA LEU A 46 0.91 9.59 -12.76
C LEU A 46 0.47 8.21 -13.27
N TRP A 47 1.11 7.15 -12.79
CA TRP A 47 0.85 5.77 -13.21
C TRP A 47 -0.13 5.01 -12.31
N ARG A 48 -0.66 5.67 -11.29
CA ARG A 48 -1.63 5.12 -10.34
C ARG A 48 -3.02 4.86 -10.94
N PRO A 49 -3.58 5.72 -11.81
CA PRO A 49 -4.89 5.48 -12.39
C PRO A 49 -4.89 4.19 -13.23
N PHE A 50 -5.97 3.42 -13.13
CA PHE A 50 -6.16 2.18 -13.92
C PHE A 50 -5.91 2.37 -15.42
N TRP A 51 -6.31 3.51 -15.96
CA TRP A 51 -6.20 3.84 -17.38
C TRP A 51 -4.82 4.34 -17.81
N ALA A 52 -3.90 4.60 -16.89
CA ALA A 52 -2.60 5.18 -17.22
C ALA A 52 -1.77 4.25 -18.12
N ILE A 53 -1.66 2.96 -17.76
CA ILE A 53 -0.89 1.98 -18.56
C ILE A 53 -1.55 1.71 -19.92
N PRO A 54 -2.87 1.42 -20.00
CA PRO A 54 -3.52 1.26 -21.29
C PRO A 54 -3.39 2.49 -22.21
N ALA A 55 -3.58 3.70 -21.66
CA ALA A 55 -3.44 4.93 -22.44
C ALA A 55 -2.02 5.13 -22.96
N ALA A 56 -1.01 4.88 -22.12
CA ALA A 56 0.39 4.96 -22.54
C ALA A 56 0.74 3.91 -23.61
N SER A 57 0.18 2.70 -23.51
CA SER A 57 0.35 1.67 -24.53
C SER A 57 -0.23 2.07 -25.87
N VAL A 58 -1.39 2.73 -25.89
CA VAL A 58 -1.98 3.29 -27.12
C VAL A 58 -1.05 4.33 -27.75
N VAL A 59 -0.53 5.26 -26.95
CA VAL A 59 0.42 6.27 -27.45
C VAL A 59 1.69 5.61 -27.99
N ALA A 60 2.24 4.64 -27.26
CA ALA A 60 3.40 3.87 -27.71
C ALA A 60 3.10 3.13 -29.02
N ALA A 61 1.95 2.46 -29.13
CA ALA A 61 1.52 1.74 -30.31
C ALA A 61 1.35 2.65 -31.54
N LEU A 62 0.83 3.87 -31.37
CA LEU A 62 0.78 4.88 -32.44
C LEU A 62 2.18 5.28 -32.89
N VAL A 63 3.07 5.57 -31.94
CA VAL A 63 4.45 6.00 -32.23
C VAL A 63 5.22 4.87 -32.93
N PHE A 64 5.18 3.65 -32.39
CA PHE A 64 5.83 2.48 -33.01
C PHE A 64 5.20 2.10 -34.35
N GLY A 65 3.86 2.17 -34.46
CA GLY A 65 3.14 1.92 -35.71
C GLY A 65 3.43 2.94 -36.81
N PHE A 66 3.89 4.14 -36.44
CA PHE A 66 4.39 5.15 -37.38
C PHE A 66 5.89 4.97 -37.69
N LEU A 67 6.72 4.79 -36.66
CA LEU A 67 8.19 4.76 -36.80
C LEU A 67 8.70 3.48 -37.45
N LEU A 68 8.12 2.31 -37.14
CA LEU A 68 8.60 1.04 -37.69
C LEU A 68 8.41 0.95 -39.21
N PRO A 69 7.22 1.21 -39.79
CA PRO A 69 7.06 1.17 -41.24
C PRO A 69 7.89 2.23 -41.97
N THR A 70 8.05 3.43 -41.38
CA THR A 70 8.83 4.51 -42.00
C THR A 70 10.33 4.21 -41.99
N TRP A 71 10.84 3.63 -40.91
CA TRP A 71 12.23 3.15 -40.85
C TRP A 71 12.46 1.97 -41.81
N GLU A 72 11.48 1.07 -41.93
CA GLU A 72 11.54 -0.10 -42.80
C GLU A 72 11.69 0.25 -44.28
N ARG A 73 11.11 1.37 -44.73
CA ARG A 73 11.30 1.89 -46.11
C ARG A 73 12.77 2.13 -46.48
N GLY A 74 13.64 2.37 -45.50
CA GLY A 74 15.07 2.62 -45.71
C GLY A 74 15.95 1.36 -45.69
N LEU A 75 15.38 0.18 -45.40
CA LEU A 75 16.12 -1.07 -45.29
C LEU A 75 16.19 -1.80 -46.64
N SER A 76 17.32 -2.47 -46.90
CA SER A 76 17.46 -3.35 -48.06
C SER A 76 16.72 -4.68 -47.86
N ASP A 77 16.14 -5.25 -48.92
CA ASP A 77 15.43 -6.55 -48.92
C ASP A 77 16.22 -7.70 -48.27
N ALA A 78 17.55 -7.68 -48.34
CA ALA A 78 18.41 -8.72 -47.74
C ALA A 78 18.30 -8.79 -46.19
N ALA A 79 17.95 -7.68 -45.53
CA ALA A 79 17.79 -7.62 -44.08
C ALA A 79 16.43 -8.18 -43.60
N LEU A 80 15.45 -8.31 -44.49
CA LEU A 80 14.08 -8.73 -44.18
C LEU A 80 13.79 -10.20 -44.58
N LYS A 81 14.83 -10.98 -44.89
CA LYS A 81 14.70 -12.39 -45.34
C LYS A 81 14.01 -13.35 -44.37
N PHE A 82 13.90 -13.02 -43.09
CA PHE A 82 13.28 -13.88 -42.06
C PHE A 82 11.91 -13.36 -41.60
N VAL A 83 11.31 -12.47 -42.37
CA VAL A 83 10.14 -11.68 -42.01
C VAL A 83 8.98 -12.02 -42.97
N PHE A 84 7.75 -11.68 -42.61
CA PHE A 84 6.52 -11.96 -43.38
C PHE A 84 6.70 -11.92 -44.90
N GLU A 85 6.43 -13.04 -45.60
CA GLU A 85 6.66 -13.19 -47.05
C GLU A 85 5.42 -12.90 -47.93
N GLY A 86 4.32 -12.45 -47.34
CA GLY A 86 3.07 -12.17 -48.08
C GLY A 86 3.03 -10.83 -48.81
N GLY A 87 2.14 -10.72 -49.80
CA GLY A 87 1.87 -9.48 -50.55
C GLY A 87 1.00 -8.46 -49.78
N PRO A 88 0.72 -7.28 -50.39
CA PRO A 88 -0.01 -6.18 -49.74
C PRO A 88 -1.40 -6.58 -49.23
N ASP A 89 -2.17 -7.33 -50.03
CA ASP A 89 -3.52 -7.72 -49.64
C ASP A 89 -3.52 -8.71 -48.48
N ALA A 90 -2.60 -9.70 -48.49
CA ALA A 90 -2.42 -10.63 -47.38
C ALA A 90 -2.01 -9.89 -46.09
N ALA A 91 -1.14 -8.88 -46.18
CA ALA A 91 -0.75 -8.07 -45.03
C ALA A 91 -1.94 -7.27 -44.46
N ARG A 92 -2.76 -6.63 -45.33
CA ARG A 92 -3.97 -5.91 -44.90
C ARG A 92 -4.99 -6.84 -44.26
N GLU A 93 -5.20 -8.01 -44.85
CA GLU A 93 -6.11 -9.02 -44.32
C GLU A 93 -5.67 -9.46 -42.92
N VAL A 94 -4.41 -9.90 -42.78
CA VAL A 94 -3.85 -10.32 -41.48
C VAL A 94 -3.95 -9.21 -40.43
N LEU A 95 -3.47 -7.99 -40.74
CA LEU A 95 -3.52 -6.88 -39.80
C LEU A 95 -4.98 -6.51 -39.45
N GLY A 96 -5.89 -6.60 -40.42
CA GLY A 96 -7.32 -6.37 -40.22
C GLY A 96 -7.96 -7.41 -39.29
N THR A 97 -7.64 -8.69 -39.49
CA THR A 97 -8.07 -9.79 -38.62
C THR A 97 -7.50 -9.63 -37.21
N ILE A 98 -6.23 -9.24 -37.08
CA ILE A 98 -5.61 -8.96 -35.77
C ILE A 98 -6.32 -7.79 -35.09
N ALA A 99 -6.57 -6.68 -35.78
CA ALA A 99 -7.27 -5.55 -35.22
C ALA A 99 -8.70 -5.93 -34.76
N ALA A 100 -9.47 -6.60 -35.61
CA ALA A 100 -10.84 -7.00 -35.29
C ALA A 100 -10.93 -8.01 -34.13
N SER A 101 -10.03 -8.99 -34.07
CA SER A 101 -10.00 -9.97 -32.98
C SER A 101 -9.57 -9.35 -31.66
N THR A 102 -8.52 -8.53 -31.65
CA THR A 102 -8.01 -7.89 -30.43
C THR A 102 -9.00 -6.89 -29.82
N ILE A 103 -9.69 -6.07 -30.62
CA ILE A 103 -10.72 -5.16 -30.09
C ILE A 103 -11.92 -5.93 -29.51
N SER A 104 -12.32 -7.03 -30.15
CA SER A 104 -13.41 -7.89 -29.66
C SER A 104 -13.07 -8.51 -28.31
N VAL A 105 -11.88 -9.12 -28.18
CA VAL A 105 -11.42 -9.70 -26.90
C VAL A 105 -11.18 -8.63 -25.84
N THR A 106 -10.77 -7.41 -26.22
CA THR A 106 -10.67 -6.27 -25.28
C THR A 106 -12.02 -5.97 -24.61
N GLY A 107 -13.11 -5.97 -25.38
CA GLY A 107 -14.47 -5.80 -24.85
C GLY A 107 -14.86 -6.90 -23.86
N LEU A 108 -14.48 -8.15 -24.15
CA LEU A 108 -14.69 -9.28 -23.23
C LEU A 108 -13.90 -9.10 -21.93
N ILE A 109 -12.61 -8.75 -22.02
CA ILE A 109 -11.76 -8.50 -20.84
C ILE A 109 -12.35 -7.38 -19.98
N PHE A 110 -12.79 -6.28 -20.60
CA PHE A 110 -13.43 -5.19 -19.89
C PHE A 110 -14.71 -5.64 -19.17
N SER A 111 -15.54 -6.42 -19.86
CA SER A 111 -16.80 -6.94 -19.31
C SER A 111 -16.55 -7.86 -18.12
N ILE A 112 -15.61 -8.80 -18.23
CA ILE A 112 -15.23 -9.69 -17.13
C ILE A 112 -14.62 -8.88 -15.98
N THR A 113 -13.77 -7.89 -16.26
CA THR A 113 -13.17 -7.02 -15.23
C THR A 113 -14.26 -6.30 -14.44
N LEU A 114 -15.30 -5.79 -15.08
CA LEU A 114 -16.44 -5.17 -14.41
C LEU A 114 -17.25 -6.16 -13.56
N VAL A 115 -17.47 -7.38 -14.05
CA VAL A 115 -18.14 -8.44 -13.29
C VAL A 115 -17.34 -8.80 -12.04
N VAL A 116 -16.02 -8.94 -12.16
CA VAL A 116 -15.15 -9.22 -11.01
C VAL A 116 -15.17 -8.05 -10.03
N LEU A 117 -15.14 -6.82 -10.53
CA LEU A 117 -15.22 -5.61 -9.71
C LEU A 117 -16.52 -5.58 -8.88
N GLN A 118 -17.64 -5.92 -9.52
CA GLN A 118 -18.94 -6.05 -8.87
C GLN A 118 -18.92 -7.16 -7.81
N LEU A 119 -18.35 -8.32 -8.13
CA LEU A 119 -18.24 -9.45 -7.22
C LEU A 119 -17.40 -9.11 -5.99
N VAL A 120 -16.27 -8.41 -6.17
CA VAL A 120 -15.40 -8.00 -5.06
C VAL A 120 -16.14 -7.06 -4.11
N SER A 121 -16.85 -6.07 -4.66
CA SER A 121 -17.68 -5.16 -3.86
C SER A 121 -18.82 -5.90 -3.14
N SER A 122 -19.39 -6.94 -3.77
CA SER A 122 -20.52 -7.71 -3.22
C SER A 122 -20.13 -8.89 -2.35
N GLN A 123 -18.86 -9.30 -2.29
CA GLN A 123 -18.42 -10.45 -1.47
C GLN A 123 -17.45 -10.07 -0.37
N PHE A 124 -16.63 -9.03 -0.54
CA PHE A 124 -15.63 -8.61 0.44
C PHE A 124 -16.01 -7.28 1.09
N SER A 125 -15.41 -6.19 0.64
CA SER A 125 -15.69 -4.83 1.09
C SER A 125 -15.46 -3.88 -0.09
N PRO A 126 -16.28 -2.83 -0.26
CA PRO A 126 -16.02 -1.77 -1.24
C PRO A 126 -14.61 -1.16 -1.11
N ARG A 127 -14.00 -1.26 0.07
CA ARG A 127 -12.64 -0.73 0.35
C ARG A 127 -11.52 -1.53 -0.33
N MET A 128 -11.78 -2.72 -0.87
CA MET A 128 -10.80 -3.55 -1.57
C MET A 128 -10.75 -3.30 -3.08
N LEU A 129 -11.67 -2.49 -3.60
CA LEU A 129 -11.81 -2.16 -5.03
C LEU A 129 -10.51 -1.65 -5.65
N ASN A 130 -9.82 -0.78 -4.92
CA ASN A 130 -8.60 -0.13 -5.38
C ASN A 130 -7.43 -1.09 -5.57
N GLY A 131 -7.34 -2.16 -4.77
CA GLY A 131 -6.31 -3.18 -4.93
C GLY A 131 -6.44 -3.92 -6.26
N PHE A 132 -7.66 -4.33 -6.60
CA PHE A 132 -7.95 -5.02 -7.86
C PHE A 132 -7.68 -4.14 -9.09
N LEU A 133 -8.11 -2.88 -9.06
CA LEU A 133 -7.85 -1.92 -10.15
C LEU A 133 -6.36 -1.55 -10.28
N ARG A 134 -5.56 -1.74 -9.22
CA ARG A 134 -4.11 -1.52 -9.25
C ARG A 134 -3.33 -2.74 -9.74
N ASN A 135 -4.00 -3.87 -10.01
CA ASN A 135 -3.35 -5.09 -10.44
C ASN A 135 -2.69 -4.93 -11.82
N ARG A 136 -1.36 -5.11 -11.87
CA ARG A 136 -0.55 -4.90 -13.08
C ARG A 136 -0.89 -5.88 -14.20
N ILE A 137 -1.37 -7.09 -13.90
CA ILE A 137 -1.74 -8.07 -14.94
C ILE A 137 -3.00 -7.61 -15.68
N VAL A 138 -4.00 -7.10 -14.96
CA VAL A 138 -5.24 -6.55 -15.58
C VAL A 138 -4.89 -5.38 -16.48
N GLN A 139 -4.10 -4.42 -15.97
CA GLN A 139 -3.67 -3.25 -16.72
C GLN A 139 -2.79 -3.62 -17.92
N ALA A 140 -1.83 -4.55 -17.76
CA ALA A 140 -0.96 -5.00 -18.83
C ALA A 140 -1.72 -5.77 -19.93
N THR A 141 -2.72 -6.58 -19.55
CA THR A 141 -3.55 -7.30 -20.51
C THR A 141 -4.34 -6.30 -21.36
N LEU A 142 -5.06 -5.35 -20.74
CA LEU A 142 -5.78 -4.30 -21.48
C LEU A 142 -4.83 -3.45 -22.34
N ALA A 143 -3.68 -3.08 -21.80
CA ALA A 143 -2.66 -2.32 -22.52
C ALA A 143 -2.14 -3.07 -23.75
N MET A 144 -1.88 -4.37 -23.64
CA MET A 144 -1.38 -5.17 -24.75
C MET A 144 -2.44 -5.31 -25.85
N PHE A 145 -3.68 -5.67 -25.49
CA PHE A 145 -4.73 -5.84 -26.49
C PHE A 145 -5.08 -4.52 -27.21
N LEU A 146 -5.21 -3.42 -26.46
CA LEU A 146 -5.51 -2.11 -27.03
C LEU A 146 -4.32 -1.57 -27.84
N GLY A 147 -3.09 -1.81 -27.39
CA GLY A 147 -1.87 -1.49 -28.11
C GLY A 147 -1.75 -2.24 -29.42
N THR A 148 -1.95 -3.56 -29.43
CA THR A 148 -1.93 -4.39 -30.64
C THR A 148 -2.99 -3.97 -31.65
N PHE A 149 -4.20 -3.64 -31.18
CA PHE A 149 -5.27 -3.09 -32.01
C PHE A 149 -4.84 -1.81 -32.73
N VAL A 150 -4.36 -0.82 -31.96
CA VAL A 150 -3.97 0.50 -32.49
C VAL A 150 -2.73 0.39 -33.39
N PHE A 151 -1.76 -0.44 -33.00
CA PHE A 151 -0.58 -0.73 -33.82
C PHE A 151 -0.99 -1.28 -35.18
N SER A 152 -1.85 -2.30 -35.21
CA SER A 152 -2.30 -2.94 -36.44
C SER A 152 -3.04 -1.96 -37.36
N LEU A 153 -3.95 -1.14 -36.82
CA LEU A 153 -4.63 -0.09 -37.60
C LEU A 153 -3.67 0.96 -38.16
N THR A 154 -2.64 1.31 -37.39
CA THR A 154 -1.64 2.30 -37.82
C THR A 154 -0.80 1.73 -38.96
N VAL A 155 -0.31 0.49 -38.84
CA VAL A 155 0.50 -0.17 -39.87
C VAL A 155 -0.29 -0.40 -41.17
N ILE A 156 -1.60 -0.70 -41.10
CA ILE A 156 -2.45 -0.84 -42.29
C ILE A 156 -2.38 0.39 -43.20
N ARG A 157 -2.26 1.61 -42.63
CA ARG A 157 -2.18 2.86 -43.42
C ARG A 157 -0.93 2.95 -44.29
N TYR A 158 0.09 2.15 -44.01
CA TYR A 158 1.35 2.12 -44.75
C TYR A 158 1.41 1.03 -45.82
N VAL A 159 0.38 0.18 -45.93
CA VAL A 159 0.32 -0.89 -46.94
C VAL A 159 -0.31 -0.35 -48.22
N TRP A 160 0.46 -0.27 -49.31
CA TRP A 160 0.02 0.18 -50.63
C TRP A 160 0.09 -0.96 -51.66
N SER A 161 -0.86 -1.00 -52.60
CA SER A 161 -0.94 -2.01 -53.67
C SER A 161 -0.39 -1.44 -54.98
N GLU A 162 -0.03 -2.31 -55.91
CA GLU A 162 0.61 -1.98 -57.20
C GLU A 162 -0.27 -1.12 -58.14
N ASP A 163 -1.59 -1.02 -57.89
CA ASP A 163 -2.52 -0.21 -58.69
C ASP A 163 -2.38 1.32 -58.47
N GLU A 164 -1.56 1.77 -57.52
CA GLU A 164 -1.34 3.19 -57.20
C GLU A 164 0.10 3.66 -57.52
N ASP A 165 0.52 3.52 -58.79
CA ASP A 165 1.65 4.20 -59.48
C ASP A 165 3.03 4.36 -58.76
N ILE A 166 3.28 3.65 -57.67
CA ILE A 166 4.56 3.54 -56.98
C ILE A 166 4.68 2.07 -56.56
N THR A 167 5.81 1.42 -56.87
CA THR A 167 6.12 0.02 -56.48
C THR A 167 5.52 -0.32 -55.10
N GLY A 168 4.58 -1.27 -55.06
CA GLY A 168 3.81 -1.59 -53.86
C GLY A 168 4.72 -1.82 -52.64
N PHE A 169 4.34 -1.26 -51.49
CA PHE A 169 5.14 -1.35 -50.26
C PHE A 169 4.39 -2.12 -49.17
N VAL A 170 5.04 -3.16 -48.66
CA VAL A 170 4.56 -3.96 -47.53
C VAL A 170 5.58 -3.86 -46.40
N PRO A 171 5.22 -3.31 -45.23
CA PRO A 171 6.09 -3.27 -44.06
C PRO A 171 6.10 -4.65 -43.38
N ARG A 172 6.85 -5.59 -43.95
CA ARG A 172 6.97 -6.99 -43.51
C ARG A 172 7.37 -7.08 -42.04
N ALA A 173 8.34 -6.28 -41.59
CA ALA A 173 8.82 -6.29 -40.19
C ALA A 173 7.71 -5.86 -39.24
N SER A 174 6.96 -4.83 -39.63
CA SER A 174 5.83 -4.35 -38.85
C SER A 174 4.72 -5.40 -38.76
N VAL A 175 4.44 -6.14 -39.84
CA VAL A 175 3.48 -7.26 -39.85
C VAL A 175 3.96 -8.40 -38.94
N SER A 176 5.24 -8.77 -39.00
CA SER A 176 5.81 -9.79 -38.10
C SER A 176 5.79 -9.36 -36.62
N VAL A 177 6.02 -8.08 -36.32
CA VAL A 177 5.84 -7.55 -34.97
C VAL A 177 4.38 -7.69 -34.53
N ALA A 178 3.40 -7.37 -35.39
CA ALA A 178 1.99 -7.57 -35.07
C ALA A 178 1.67 -9.03 -34.69
N PHE A 179 2.27 -10.01 -35.38
CA PHE A 179 2.14 -11.43 -34.99
C PHE A 179 2.73 -11.72 -33.61
N LEU A 180 3.92 -11.20 -33.29
CA LEU A 180 4.52 -11.36 -31.96
C LEU A 180 3.65 -10.71 -30.87
N LEU A 181 3.06 -9.56 -31.15
CA LEU A 181 2.14 -8.88 -30.23
C LEU A 181 0.89 -9.73 -29.97
N VAL A 182 0.37 -10.47 -30.97
CA VAL A 182 -0.75 -11.42 -30.79
C VAL A 182 -0.35 -12.58 -29.87
N LEU A 183 0.86 -13.13 -30.02
CA LEU A 183 1.35 -14.16 -29.10
C LEU A 183 1.47 -13.61 -27.67
N GLY A 184 1.91 -12.36 -27.53
CA GLY A 184 1.90 -11.62 -26.27
C GLY A 184 0.48 -11.46 -25.68
N CYS A 185 -0.50 -11.08 -26.50
CA CYS A 185 -1.91 -11.03 -26.11
C CYS A 185 -2.41 -12.38 -25.60
N LEU A 186 -2.08 -13.49 -26.27
CA LEU A 186 -2.47 -14.83 -25.83
C LEU A 186 -1.86 -15.19 -24.47
N GLY A 187 -0.56 -14.93 -24.28
CA GLY A 187 0.12 -15.18 -23.00
C GLY A 187 -0.48 -14.37 -21.85
N LEU A 188 -0.73 -13.07 -22.06
CA LEU A 188 -1.37 -12.21 -21.06
C LEU A 188 -2.82 -12.60 -20.81
N PHE A 189 -3.55 -13.04 -21.83
CA PHE A 189 -4.91 -13.53 -21.67
C PHE A 189 -4.97 -14.77 -20.77
N LEU A 190 -4.05 -15.73 -20.96
CA LEU A 190 -3.93 -16.89 -20.07
C LEU A 190 -3.55 -16.48 -18.64
N ALA A 191 -2.65 -15.50 -18.48
CA ALA A 191 -2.31 -14.94 -17.19
C ALA A 191 -3.50 -14.24 -16.51
N PHE A 192 -4.33 -13.53 -17.28
CA PHE A 192 -5.56 -12.89 -16.81
C PHE A 192 -6.60 -13.91 -16.35
N ILE A 193 -6.82 -15.00 -17.11
CA ILE A 193 -7.71 -16.09 -16.68
C ILE A 193 -7.20 -16.69 -15.37
N ARG A 194 -5.91 -17.01 -15.30
CA ARG A 194 -5.30 -17.53 -14.08
C ARG A 194 -5.53 -16.57 -12.91
N LEU A 195 -5.30 -15.27 -13.11
CA LEU A 195 -5.54 -14.27 -12.09
C LEU A 195 -6.98 -14.34 -11.59
N ILE A 196 -7.99 -14.31 -12.47
CA ILE A 196 -9.39 -14.32 -12.05
C ILE A 196 -9.72 -15.61 -11.28
N THR A 197 -9.30 -16.77 -11.79
CA THR A 197 -9.59 -18.06 -11.13
C THR A 197 -8.96 -18.16 -9.74
N PHE A 198 -7.77 -17.59 -9.52
CA PHE A 198 -7.08 -17.64 -8.23
C PHE A 198 -7.41 -16.47 -7.29
N SER A 199 -7.70 -15.28 -7.83
CA SER A 199 -8.00 -14.06 -7.06
C SER A 199 -9.37 -14.10 -6.39
N MET A 200 -10.31 -14.93 -6.86
CA MET A 200 -11.62 -15.09 -6.24
C MET A 200 -11.61 -15.95 -4.97
N ARG A 201 -10.48 -16.52 -4.56
CA ARG A 201 -10.41 -17.23 -3.28
C ARG A 201 -10.27 -16.22 -2.16
N VAL A 202 -11.32 -16.13 -1.33
CA VAL A 202 -11.40 -15.27 -0.15
C VAL A 202 -10.13 -15.35 0.71
N ALA A 203 -9.60 -16.56 0.90
CA ALA A 203 -8.35 -16.82 1.62
C ALA A 203 -7.13 -16.05 1.08
N ASN A 204 -6.99 -15.92 -0.24
CA ASN A 204 -5.85 -15.24 -0.84
C ASN A 204 -5.93 -13.73 -0.60
N ALA A 205 -7.13 -13.15 -0.68
CA ALA A 205 -7.32 -11.72 -0.46
C ALA A 205 -7.11 -11.34 1.02
N ILE A 206 -7.56 -12.19 1.94
CA ILE A 206 -7.31 -12.05 3.38
C ILE A 206 -5.80 -12.11 3.66
N SER A 207 -5.10 -13.11 3.11
CA SER A 207 -3.64 -13.25 3.24
C SER A 207 -2.89 -12.06 2.62
N GLU A 208 -3.30 -11.55 1.46
CA GLU A 208 -2.67 -10.40 0.80
C GLU A 208 -2.80 -9.12 1.65
N ILE A 209 -3.99 -8.84 2.20
CA ILE A 209 -4.18 -7.73 3.14
C ILE A 209 -3.30 -7.92 4.37
N GLY A 210 -3.26 -9.13 4.92
CA GLY A 210 -2.44 -9.42 6.08
C GLY A 210 -0.94 -9.26 5.81
N GLU A 211 -0.45 -9.62 4.63
CA GLU A 211 0.93 -9.43 4.20
C GLU A 211 1.27 -7.95 4.02
N GLU A 212 0.43 -7.18 3.32
CA GLU A 212 0.61 -5.74 3.15
C GLU A 212 0.59 -5.01 4.50
N THR A 213 -0.34 -5.37 5.39
CA THR A 213 -0.48 -4.78 6.73
C THR A 213 0.73 -5.12 7.60
N MET A 214 1.19 -6.38 7.57
CA MET A 214 2.39 -6.80 8.30
C MET A 214 3.65 -6.08 7.79
N ALA A 215 3.80 -5.97 6.46
CA ALA A 215 4.93 -5.27 5.87
C ALA A 215 4.95 -3.78 6.26
N LEU A 216 3.77 -3.15 6.38
CA LEU A 216 3.65 -1.78 6.88
C LEU A 216 3.94 -1.69 8.38
N ALA A 217 3.37 -2.60 9.18
CA ALA A 217 3.59 -2.67 10.62
C ALA A 217 5.09 -2.80 10.93
N ALA A 218 5.81 -3.66 10.21
CA ALA A 218 7.25 -3.85 10.40
C ALA A 218 8.09 -2.60 10.07
N ARG A 219 7.60 -1.71 9.20
CA ARG A 219 8.29 -0.46 8.84
C ARG A 219 8.03 0.67 9.83
N ILE A 220 6.82 0.74 10.36
CA ILE A 220 6.37 1.81 11.27
C ILE A 220 6.71 1.48 12.72
N TYR A 221 6.60 0.22 13.12
CA TYR A 221 6.80 -0.28 14.48
C TYR A 221 7.99 -1.26 14.54
N PRO A 222 9.24 -0.79 14.44
CA PRO A 222 10.39 -1.68 14.41
C PRO A 222 10.58 -2.45 15.73
N VAL A 223 11.08 -3.68 15.62
CA VAL A 223 11.48 -4.52 16.77
C VAL A 223 12.68 -3.88 17.47
N GLN A 224 12.68 -3.88 18.80
CA GLN A 224 13.82 -3.45 19.59
C GLN A 224 14.85 -4.58 19.68
N SER A 225 16.13 -4.28 19.42
CA SER A 225 17.23 -5.16 19.81
C SER A 225 17.54 -4.94 21.29
N ASP A 226 17.73 -6.01 22.07
CA ASP A 226 18.04 -5.98 23.51
C ASP A 226 19.23 -5.06 23.89
N ASP A 227 20.15 -4.79 22.96
CA ASP A 227 21.33 -3.94 23.17
C ASP A 227 21.01 -2.42 23.21
N ALA A 228 19.84 -2.01 22.73
CA ALA A 228 19.40 -0.63 22.79
C ALA A 228 18.44 -0.46 23.97
N GLY A 229 18.99 -0.22 25.17
CA GLY A 229 18.20 0.14 26.35
C GLY A 229 17.18 1.25 26.05
N PRO A 230 16.18 1.51 26.92
CA PRO A 230 15.12 2.46 26.64
C PRO A 230 15.69 3.86 26.46
N VAL A 231 16.01 4.25 25.22
CA VAL A 231 16.45 5.59 24.90
C VAL A 231 15.24 6.47 25.14
N GLN A 232 15.22 7.19 26.27
CA GLN A 232 14.19 8.20 26.48
C GLN A 232 14.30 9.19 25.33
N GLY A 233 13.26 9.21 24.49
CA GLY A 233 13.17 10.18 23.40
C GLY A 233 13.05 11.58 23.98
N PRO A 234 13.49 12.61 23.26
CA PRO A 234 13.29 13.99 23.69
C PRO A 234 11.79 14.27 23.82
N GLY A 235 11.40 14.90 24.92
CA GLY A 235 10.02 15.35 25.15
C GLY A 235 9.84 16.82 24.78
N TRP A 236 8.61 17.21 24.50
CA TRP A 236 8.24 18.61 24.33
C TRP A 236 6.81 18.87 24.77
N SER A 237 6.57 20.02 25.38
CA SER A 237 5.22 20.50 25.66
C SER A 237 5.15 22.01 25.47
N PRO A 238 4.05 22.53 24.93
CA PRO A 238 3.87 23.97 24.82
C PRO A 238 3.66 24.57 26.20
N ARG A 239 4.22 25.75 26.45
CA ARG A 239 3.97 26.51 27.68
C ARG A 239 2.72 27.37 27.51
N PRO A 240 1.99 27.66 28.59
CA PRO A 240 0.87 28.60 28.53
C PRO A 240 1.34 29.97 28.01
N GLY A 241 0.72 30.45 26.94
CA GLY A 241 1.04 31.72 26.30
C GLY A 241 2.05 31.65 25.15
N ASP A 242 2.61 30.47 24.84
CA ASP A 242 3.48 30.33 23.67
C ASP A 242 2.72 30.73 22.38
N PRO A 243 3.33 31.60 21.54
CA PRO A 243 2.71 32.02 20.29
C PRO A 243 2.51 30.83 19.37
N ARG A 244 1.33 30.77 18.76
CA ARG A 244 0.96 29.69 17.83
C ARG A 244 0.06 30.17 16.71
N GLU A 245 0.23 29.55 15.55
CA GLU A 245 -0.67 29.68 14.42
C GLU A 245 -1.28 28.32 14.05
N GLU A 246 -2.58 28.32 13.74
CA GLU A 246 -3.30 27.14 13.29
C GLU A 246 -3.29 27.06 11.76
N ILE A 247 -3.00 25.88 11.24
CA ILE A 247 -3.23 25.53 9.84
C ILE A 247 -4.45 24.62 9.82
N ARG A 248 -5.47 25.07 9.10
CA ARG A 248 -6.77 24.39 9.01
C ARG A 248 -6.84 23.55 7.75
N VAL A 249 -7.63 22.49 7.79
CA VAL A 249 -7.86 21.62 6.64
C VAL A 249 -8.64 22.38 5.55
N GLY A 250 -8.17 22.32 4.31
CA GLY A 250 -8.82 22.98 3.17
C GLY A 250 -9.88 22.15 2.44
N SER A 251 -10.05 20.87 2.80
CA SER A 251 -11.01 19.95 2.18
C SER A 251 -11.36 18.80 3.14
N HIS A 252 -12.57 18.24 3.04
CA HIS A 252 -12.94 17.08 3.85
C HIS A 252 -12.27 15.78 3.35
N GLY A 253 -12.10 14.80 4.24
CA GLY A 253 -11.56 13.47 3.92
C GLY A 253 -10.73 12.88 5.05
N SER A 254 -10.19 11.68 4.86
CA SER A 254 -9.27 11.04 5.79
C SER A 254 -7.83 11.54 5.61
N LEU A 255 -7.12 11.72 6.71
CA LEU A 255 -5.68 11.96 6.73
C LEU A 255 -4.94 10.69 6.29
N VAL A 256 -4.33 10.68 5.09
CA VAL A 256 -3.69 9.47 4.53
C VAL A 256 -2.17 9.53 4.53
N TRP A 257 -1.60 10.73 4.64
CA TRP A 257 -0.15 10.91 4.59
C TRP A 257 0.33 12.13 5.37
N ILE A 258 1.42 11.94 6.11
CA ILE A 258 2.21 12.99 6.76
C ILE A 258 3.66 12.86 6.29
N ASP A 259 4.20 13.91 5.68
CA ASP A 259 5.61 14.04 5.32
C ASP A 259 6.39 14.63 6.50
N TYR A 260 6.79 13.76 7.41
CA TYR A 260 7.59 14.13 8.57
C TYR A 260 8.92 14.79 8.20
N ARG A 261 9.59 14.37 7.11
CA ARG A 261 10.85 14.98 6.67
C ARG A 261 10.64 16.44 6.31
N LYS A 262 9.56 16.73 5.58
CA LYS A 262 9.21 18.10 5.19
C LYS A 262 8.86 18.97 6.41
N LEU A 263 8.06 18.44 7.34
CA LEU A 263 7.71 19.15 8.57
C LEU A 263 8.94 19.43 9.45
N VAL A 264 9.83 18.45 9.64
CA VAL A 264 11.09 18.62 10.38
C VAL A 264 12.00 19.62 9.70
N SER A 265 12.15 19.56 8.37
CA SER A 265 13.00 20.51 7.64
C SER A 265 12.55 21.96 7.82
N TRP A 266 11.24 22.22 7.67
CA TRP A 266 10.67 23.55 7.79
C TRP A 266 10.79 24.08 9.23
N SER A 267 10.48 23.23 10.22
CA SER A 267 10.56 23.60 11.63
C SER A 267 12.00 23.80 12.12
N THR A 268 12.97 23.09 11.54
CA THR A 268 14.40 23.30 11.82
C THR A 268 14.87 24.66 11.28
N GLU A 269 14.51 25.00 10.04
CA GLU A 269 14.85 26.28 9.41
C GLU A 269 14.29 27.48 10.22
N HIS A 270 13.06 27.36 10.71
CA HIS A 270 12.36 28.44 11.41
C HIS A 270 12.47 28.38 12.94
N GLN A 271 13.26 27.44 13.47
CA GLN A 271 13.37 27.16 14.91
C GLN A 271 12.00 26.96 15.61
N ALA A 272 11.04 26.39 14.90
CA ALA A 272 9.68 26.16 15.36
C ALA A 272 9.49 24.72 15.87
N VAL A 273 8.32 24.48 16.49
CA VAL A 273 7.78 23.13 16.72
C VAL A 273 6.39 23.03 16.08
N ILE A 274 6.10 21.92 15.41
CA ILE A 274 4.80 21.68 14.77
C ILE A 274 4.07 20.56 15.51
N THR A 275 2.84 20.79 15.96
CA THR A 275 1.97 19.72 16.43
C THR A 275 1.04 19.27 15.32
N VAL A 276 1.00 17.96 15.04
CA VAL A 276 -0.03 17.31 14.23
C VAL A 276 -1.10 16.81 15.17
N ASP A 277 -2.30 17.39 15.06
CA ASP A 277 -3.35 17.20 16.06
C ASP A 277 -4.12 15.88 15.90
N ARG A 278 -3.91 15.18 14.78
CA ARG A 278 -4.70 14.02 14.35
C ARG A 278 -3.80 12.89 13.84
N PRO A 279 -4.06 11.62 14.20
CA PRO A 279 -3.36 10.48 13.63
C PRO A 279 -3.75 10.25 12.16
N VAL A 280 -2.90 9.54 11.43
CA VAL A 280 -3.28 9.00 10.12
C VAL A 280 -4.50 8.08 10.27
N GLY A 281 -5.45 8.21 9.34
CA GLY A 281 -6.72 7.49 9.31
C GLY A 281 -7.92 8.30 9.77
N ASP A 282 -7.71 9.36 10.58
CA ASP A 282 -8.79 10.22 11.09
C ASP A 282 -9.51 10.96 9.96
N PHE A 283 -10.83 11.04 10.07
CA PHE A 283 -11.67 11.83 9.17
C PHE A 283 -11.67 13.30 9.59
N LEU A 284 -11.39 14.17 8.64
CA LEU A 284 -11.26 15.60 8.80
C LEU A 284 -12.35 16.33 8.01
N VAL A 285 -12.86 17.40 8.61
CA VAL A 285 -13.82 18.30 7.98
C VAL A 285 -13.13 19.62 7.64
N GLU A 286 -13.56 20.26 6.56
CA GLU A 286 -13.05 21.55 6.13
C GLU A 286 -13.11 22.58 7.27
N GLY A 287 -12.02 23.33 7.45
CA GLY A 287 -11.88 24.33 8.50
C GLY A 287 -11.47 23.80 9.88
N GLN A 288 -11.38 22.48 10.09
CA GLN A 288 -10.85 21.90 11.33
C GLN A 288 -9.33 22.17 11.47
N PRO A 289 -8.80 22.34 12.69
CA PRO A 289 -7.36 22.42 12.92
C PRO A 289 -6.65 21.12 12.51
N LEU A 290 -5.55 21.25 11.75
CA LEU A 290 -4.72 20.15 11.26
C LEU A 290 -3.34 20.16 11.90
N LEU A 291 -2.69 21.32 11.81
CA LEU A 291 -1.39 21.59 12.41
C LEU A 291 -1.47 22.81 13.30
N ARG A 292 -0.62 22.84 14.34
CA ARG A 292 -0.29 24.09 15.03
C ARG A 292 1.21 24.31 14.95
N VAL A 293 1.59 25.51 14.58
CA VAL A 293 2.99 25.94 14.51
C VAL A 293 3.26 26.78 15.74
N TRP A 294 4.23 26.36 16.56
CA TRP A 294 4.64 27.01 17.80
C TRP A 294 5.98 27.71 17.55
N TRP A 295 5.94 29.04 17.46
CA TRP A 295 7.09 29.89 17.11
C TRP A 295 6.76 31.37 17.27
N ASP A 296 7.79 32.22 17.30
CA ASP A 296 7.67 33.68 17.47
C ASP A 296 7.41 34.46 16.17
N GLY A 297 7.28 33.77 15.03
CA GLY A 297 7.10 34.37 13.71
C GLY A 297 5.64 34.46 13.25
N GLU A 298 5.44 34.99 12.04
CA GLU A 298 4.16 34.97 11.32
C GLU A 298 4.28 34.13 10.06
N LEU A 299 3.32 33.24 9.80
CA LEU A 299 3.37 32.37 8.63
C LEU A 299 3.11 33.21 7.39
N SER A 300 4.01 33.13 6.41
CA SER A 300 3.72 33.66 5.09
C SER A 300 2.78 32.71 4.33
N ASP A 301 2.14 33.19 3.26
CA ASP A 301 1.35 32.31 2.39
C ASP A 301 2.20 31.20 1.73
N ARG A 302 3.51 31.43 1.59
CA ARG A 302 4.44 30.41 1.11
C ARG A 302 4.60 29.31 2.15
N ASP A 303 4.75 29.64 3.43
CA ASP A 303 4.89 28.68 4.52
C ASP A 303 3.63 27.83 4.67
N ARG A 304 2.46 28.48 4.63
CA ARG A 304 1.16 27.78 4.63
C ARG A 304 1.09 26.76 3.50
N ARG A 305 1.46 27.13 2.26
CA ARG A 305 1.50 26.19 1.13
C ARG A 305 2.50 25.04 1.33
N VAL A 306 3.67 25.32 1.89
CA VAL A 306 4.69 24.30 2.18
C VAL A 306 4.16 23.29 3.19
N LEU A 307 3.59 23.76 4.29
CA LEU A 307 3.04 22.94 5.37
C LEU A 307 1.79 22.16 4.92
N HIS A 308 0.88 22.78 4.15
CA HIS A 308 -0.24 22.08 3.52
C HIS A 308 0.22 20.93 2.63
N SER A 309 1.25 21.14 1.81
CA SER A 309 1.77 20.10 0.91
C SER A 309 2.62 19.02 1.61
N ALA A 310 2.82 19.14 2.93
CA ALA A 310 3.37 18.07 3.76
C ALA A 310 2.29 17.08 4.23
N ILE A 311 1.02 17.42 4.09
CA ILE A 311 -0.11 16.58 4.50
C ILE A 311 -0.97 16.24 3.29
N GLU A 312 -1.52 15.04 3.28
CA GLU A 312 -2.47 14.62 2.27
C GLU A 312 -3.78 14.16 2.91
N VAL A 313 -4.86 14.77 2.47
CA VAL A 313 -6.24 14.42 2.85
C VAL A 313 -6.95 13.90 1.60
N ARG A 314 -7.59 12.75 1.72
CA ARG A 314 -8.29 12.09 0.61
C ARG A 314 -9.64 11.55 1.05
N THR A 315 -10.57 11.40 0.11
CA THR A 315 -11.89 10.81 0.40
C THR A 315 -11.78 9.35 0.86
N GLU A 316 -10.80 8.61 0.33
CA GLU A 316 -10.57 7.20 0.65
C GLU A 316 -9.29 7.02 1.48
N ARG A 317 -9.33 6.10 2.45
CA ARG A 317 -8.16 5.67 3.22
C ARG A 317 -7.26 4.75 2.40
N GLU A 318 -5.96 4.74 2.74
CA GLU A 318 -4.94 3.99 2.02
C GLU A 318 -3.95 3.36 3.01
N LEU A 319 -3.50 2.13 2.71
CA LEU A 319 -2.54 1.36 3.53
C LEU A 319 -1.09 1.84 3.38
N HIS A 320 -0.85 3.15 3.27
CA HIS A 320 0.50 3.69 3.05
C HIS A 320 1.21 4.05 4.35
N GLN A 321 0.46 4.62 5.31
CA GLN A 321 0.93 4.96 6.67
C GLN A 321 -0.05 4.48 7.76
N ASP A 322 -1.11 3.78 7.36
CA ASP A 322 -2.28 3.52 8.19
C ASP A 322 -2.43 2.02 8.49
N VAL A 323 -1.75 1.52 9.52
CA VAL A 323 -1.83 0.09 9.91
C VAL A 323 -3.25 -0.28 10.37
N ALA A 324 -3.93 0.66 11.03
CA ALA A 324 -5.31 0.47 11.47
C ALA A 324 -6.26 0.24 10.28
N PHE A 325 -5.99 0.78 9.09
CA PHE A 325 -6.81 0.54 7.91
C PHE A 325 -6.72 -0.91 7.42
N GLY A 326 -5.54 -1.52 7.46
CA GLY A 326 -5.37 -2.93 7.10
C GLY A 326 -6.11 -3.87 8.03
N LEU A 327 -6.01 -3.62 9.34
CA LEU A 327 -6.82 -4.31 10.36
C LEU A 327 -8.32 -4.09 10.12
N ARG A 328 -8.74 -2.86 9.80
CA ARG A 328 -10.14 -2.54 9.50
C ARG A 328 -10.66 -3.31 8.30
N GLN A 329 -9.87 -3.49 7.24
CA GLN A 329 -10.26 -4.29 6.08
C GLN A 329 -10.50 -5.77 6.47
N LEU A 330 -9.67 -6.34 7.34
CA LEU A 330 -9.86 -7.70 7.87
C LEU A 330 -11.12 -7.81 8.74
N VAL A 331 -11.36 -6.83 9.62
CA VAL A 331 -12.58 -6.74 10.43
C VAL A 331 -13.82 -6.66 9.55
N ASP A 332 -13.83 -5.78 8.54
CA ASP A 332 -14.99 -5.65 7.64
C ASP A 332 -15.34 -6.97 6.93
N ILE A 333 -14.33 -7.77 6.55
CA ILE A 333 -14.54 -9.10 5.95
C ILE A 333 -15.08 -10.07 7.01
N ALA A 334 -14.54 -10.04 8.23
CA ALA A 334 -15.00 -10.88 9.33
C ALA A 334 -16.47 -10.58 9.68
N ASP A 335 -16.82 -9.32 9.90
CA ASP A 335 -18.18 -8.87 10.23
C ASP A 335 -19.17 -9.26 9.13
N ARG A 336 -18.78 -9.08 7.86
CA ARG A 336 -19.61 -9.49 6.73
C ARG A 336 -19.81 -11.00 6.71
N ALA A 337 -18.76 -11.78 6.95
CA ALA A 337 -18.85 -13.24 6.98
C ALA A 337 -19.72 -13.72 8.15
N LEU A 338 -19.69 -13.02 9.29
CA LEU A 338 -20.52 -13.30 10.47
C LEU A 338 -21.96 -12.79 10.34
N SER A 339 -22.23 -11.91 9.38
CA SER A 339 -23.59 -11.38 9.19
C SER A 339 -24.62 -12.50 8.90
N PRO A 340 -25.87 -12.36 9.38
CA PRO A 340 -26.90 -13.41 9.24
C PRO A 340 -27.18 -13.84 7.79
N GLY A 341 -26.91 -12.97 6.82
CA GLY A 341 -27.12 -13.26 5.40
C GLY A 341 -26.03 -14.12 4.75
N ILE A 342 -24.83 -14.19 5.34
CA ILE A 342 -23.71 -15.00 4.83
C ILE A 342 -23.44 -16.19 5.74
N ASN A 343 -23.29 -15.95 7.04
CA ASN A 343 -23.05 -16.95 8.08
C ASN A 343 -21.90 -17.94 7.74
N ASP A 344 -20.74 -17.39 7.41
CA ASP A 344 -19.51 -18.13 7.10
C ASP A 344 -18.43 -17.92 8.20
N PRO A 345 -18.52 -18.64 9.33
CA PRO A 345 -17.55 -18.53 10.41
C PRO A 345 -16.14 -18.99 10.02
N ALA A 346 -15.99 -19.82 8.99
CA ALA A 346 -14.67 -20.29 8.54
C ALA A 346 -13.87 -19.17 7.85
N THR A 347 -14.54 -18.30 7.10
CA THR A 347 -13.94 -17.08 6.54
C THR A 347 -13.59 -16.08 7.64
N ALA A 348 -14.50 -15.84 8.59
CA ALA A 348 -14.22 -14.95 9.72
C ALA A 348 -13.03 -15.45 10.56
N ALA A 349 -12.93 -16.76 10.78
CA ALA A 349 -11.78 -17.36 11.47
C ALA A 349 -10.44 -17.10 10.76
N GLN A 350 -10.40 -17.11 9.42
CA GLN A 350 -9.20 -16.76 8.66
C GLN A 350 -8.80 -15.30 8.90
N CYS A 351 -9.76 -14.37 8.91
CA CYS A 351 -9.49 -12.97 9.26
C CYS A 351 -8.90 -12.84 10.66
N VAL A 352 -9.48 -13.54 11.65
CA VAL A 352 -8.97 -13.54 13.03
C VAL A 352 -7.56 -14.11 13.11
N GLN A 353 -7.23 -15.14 12.34
CA GLN A 353 -5.86 -15.70 12.28
C GLN A 353 -4.85 -14.73 11.66
N GLU A 354 -5.21 -13.99 10.61
CA GLU A 354 -4.36 -12.93 10.06
C GLU A 354 -4.16 -11.77 11.05
N ILE A 355 -5.26 -11.36 11.71
CA ILE A 355 -5.25 -10.37 12.79
C ILE A 355 -4.34 -10.83 13.93
N HIS A 356 -4.43 -12.11 14.33
CA HIS A 356 -3.56 -12.73 15.32
C HIS A 356 -2.10 -12.60 14.91
N ARG A 357 -1.76 -12.97 13.67
CA ARG A 357 -0.38 -12.83 13.18
C ARG A 357 0.13 -11.39 13.31
N ILE A 358 -0.69 -10.40 12.92
CA ILE A 358 -0.35 -8.97 13.00
C ILE A 358 -0.16 -8.52 14.45
N PHE A 359 -1.12 -8.80 15.34
CA PHE A 359 -1.00 -8.39 16.74
C PHE A 359 0.12 -9.12 17.46
N ARG A 360 0.40 -10.37 17.12
CA ARG A 360 1.51 -11.12 17.70
C ARG A 360 2.86 -10.46 17.41
N TYR A 361 2.99 -9.78 16.27
CA TYR A 361 4.11 -8.88 16.01
C TYR A 361 3.99 -7.58 16.82
N LEU A 362 2.85 -6.88 16.72
CA LEU A 362 2.67 -5.56 17.33
C LEU A 362 2.84 -5.54 18.87
N VAL A 363 2.49 -6.61 19.58
CA VAL A 363 2.67 -6.65 21.04
C VAL A 363 4.13 -6.77 21.47
N THR A 364 5.05 -7.10 20.55
CA THR A 364 6.50 -7.27 20.81
C THR A 364 7.32 -6.00 20.53
N VAL A 365 6.74 -5.02 19.84
CA VAL A 365 7.47 -3.86 19.31
C VAL A 365 7.25 -2.61 20.14
N ILE A 366 8.09 -1.60 19.91
CA ILE A 366 7.91 -0.27 20.51
C ILE A 366 6.97 0.57 19.64
N GLU A 367 6.01 1.22 20.29
CA GLU A 367 5.21 2.26 19.63
C GLU A 367 6.08 3.45 19.18
N PRO A 368 5.83 4.03 18.00
CA PRO A 368 6.51 5.23 17.55
C PRO A 368 6.44 6.35 18.58
N SER A 369 7.55 7.04 18.80
CA SER A 369 7.59 8.21 19.67
C SER A 369 6.62 9.30 19.14
N PRO A 370 5.80 9.92 20.00
CA PRO A 370 5.02 11.11 19.64
C PRO A 370 5.91 12.30 19.27
N TYR A 371 7.17 12.29 19.69
CA TYR A 371 8.13 13.37 19.44
C TYR A 371 9.12 12.96 18.37
N ILE A 372 9.25 13.78 17.33
CA ILE A 372 10.22 13.62 16.25
C ILE A 372 11.21 14.77 16.33
N ALA A 373 12.50 14.42 16.36
CA ALA A 373 13.60 15.36 16.49
C ALA A 373 14.37 15.59 15.18
N ASP A 374 15.07 16.72 15.11
CA ASP A 374 16.08 16.99 14.09
C ASP A 374 17.41 16.26 14.39
N ASP A 375 18.39 16.42 13.50
CA ASP A 375 19.73 15.83 13.65
C ASP A 375 20.49 16.36 14.90
N ASP A 376 20.08 17.52 15.43
CA ASP A 376 20.59 18.10 16.68
C ASP A 376 19.88 17.57 17.94
N GLY A 377 18.92 16.64 17.78
CA GLY A 377 18.16 16.03 18.87
C GLY A 377 17.06 16.93 19.47
N ARG A 378 16.71 18.03 18.81
CA ARG A 378 15.64 18.94 19.26
C ARG A 378 14.30 18.49 18.69
N VAL A 379 13.26 18.44 19.52
CA VAL A 379 11.91 18.13 19.03
C VAL A 379 11.45 19.20 18.05
N ARG A 380 11.00 18.75 16.87
CA ARG A 380 10.55 19.57 15.76
C ARG A 380 9.10 19.29 15.36
N VAL A 381 8.69 18.04 15.49
CA VAL A 381 7.31 17.63 15.23
C VAL A 381 6.80 16.81 16.40
N VAL A 382 5.60 17.13 16.86
CA VAL A 382 4.85 16.32 17.81
C VAL A 382 3.60 15.80 17.11
N HIS A 383 3.39 14.50 17.10
CA HIS A 383 2.28 13.88 16.38
C HIS A 383 1.55 12.87 17.28
N GLN A 384 0.42 12.38 16.79
CA GLN A 384 -0.35 11.33 17.45
C GLN A 384 -0.12 10.01 16.70
N PRO A 385 0.76 9.12 17.19
CA PRO A 385 0.94 7.81 16.59
C PRO A 385 -0.31 6.95 16.80
N GLN A 386 -0.58 6.03 15.86
CA GLN A 386 -1.61 5.01 16.04
C GLN A 386 -1.18 4.06 17.16
N ARG A 387 -1.98 3.97 18.23
CA ARG A 387 -1.63 3.15 19.39
C ARG A 387 -2.08 1.72 19.19
N ILE A 388 -1.21 0.78 19.54
CA ILE A 388 -1.45 -0.66 19.42
C ILE A 388 -2.59 -1.08 20.33
N ALA A 389 -2.66 -0.48 21.53
CA ALA A 389 -3.71 -0.74 22.50
C ALA A 389 -5.11 -0.37 21.96
N ASP A 390 -5.23 0.77 21.29
CA ASP A 390 -6.50 1.24 20.74
C ASP A 390 -6.93 0.37 19.55
N MET A 391 -5.98 0.02 18.67
CA MET A 391 -6.24 -0.90 17.55
C MET A 391 -6.68 -2.28 18.03
N LEU A 392 -5.99 -2.85 19.04
CA LEU A 392 -6.32 -4.16 19.59
C LEU A 392 -7.69 -4.16 20.24
N TYR A 393 -7.97 -3.16 21.07
CA TYR A 393 -9.26 -3.04 21.75
C TYR A 393 -10.43 -2.97 20.76
N GLU A 394 -10.35 -2.09 19.75
CA GLU A 394 -11.44 -1.93 18.78
C GLU A 394 -11.68 -3.19 17.94
N VAL A 395 -10.61 -3.84 17.47
CA VAL A 395 -10.71 -5.07 16.66
C VAL A 395 -11.34 -6.21 17.46
N ILE A 396 -10.90 -6.43 18.71
CA ILE A 396 -11.45 -7.49 19.56
C ILE A 396 -12.91 -7.21 19.89
N ARG A 397 -13.23 -5.97 20.30
CA ARG A 397 -14.58 -5.57 20.69
C ARG A 397 -15.59 -5.78 19.56
N GLU A 398 -15.25 -5.37 18.34
CA GLU A 398 -16.17 -5.45 17.19
C GLU A 398 -16.39 -6.90 16.74
N ILE A 399 -15.32 -7.69 16.57
CA ILE A 399 -15.44 -9.10 16.16
C ILE A 399 -16.12 -9.93 17.26
N HIS A 400 -15.86 -9.64 18.53
CA HIS A 400 -16.53 -10.33 19.64
C HIS A 400 -18.05 -10.10 19.59
N LEU A 401 -18.48 -8.83 19.43
CA LEU A 401 -19.88 -8.46 19.34
C LEU A 401 -20.60 -9.14 18.17
N TYR A 402 -20.02 -9.11 16.97
CA TYR A 402 -20.64 -9.75 15.79
C TYR A 402 -20.47 -11.27 15.74
N GLY A 403 -19.48 -11.80 16.47
CA GLY A 403 -19.15 -13.22 16.50
C GLY A 403 -19.73 -14.00 17.67
N ALA A 404 -20.50 -13.35 18.56
CA ALA A 404 -21.04 -13.96 19.79
C ALA A 404 -21.84 -15.25 19.52
N ASP A 405 -22.69 -15.24 18.49
CA ASP A 405 -23.54 -16.39 18.12
C ASP A 405 -22.74 -17.54 17.44
N SER A 406 -21.47 -17.32 17.10
CA SER A 406 -20.64 -18.36 16.50
C SER A 406 -20.02 -19.24 17.58
N ALA A 407 -20.15 -20.56 17.48
CA ALA A 407 -19.44 -21.47 18.39
C ALA A 407 -17.90 -21.41 18.26
N MET A 408 -17.39 -20.92 17.13
CA MET A 408 -15.96 -20.93 16.80
C MET A 408 -15.24 -19.64 17.20
N ILE A 409 -15.84 -18.47 16.91
CA ILE A 409 -15.15 -17.17 17.00
C ILE A 409 -14.78 -16.78 18.43
N PRO A 410 -15.66 -16.88 19.45
CA PRO A 410 -15.30 -16.52 20.83
C PRO A 410 -14.13 -17.34 21.36
N ARG A 411 -14.09 -18.64 21.04
CA ARG A 411 -12.97 -19.53 21.40
C ARG A 411 -11.68 -19.11 20.71
N LEU A 412 -11.75 -18.78 19.42
CA LEU A 412 -10.59 -18.35 18.65
C LEU A 412 -10.03 -17.02 19.15
N LEU A 413 -10.88 -16.04 19.46
CA LEU A 413 -10.45 -14.77 20.06
C LEU A 413 -9.79 -14.99 21.42
N ARG A 414 -10.34 -15.88 22.26
CA ARG A 414 -9.74 -16.24 23.55
C ARG A 414 -8.36 -16.86 23.38
N THR A 415 -8.21 -17.86 22.51
CA THR A 415 -6.91 -18.47 22.22
C THR A 415 -5.90 -17.47 21.66
N MET A 416 -6.36 -16.56 20.79
CA MET A 416 -5.53 -15.48 20.27
C MET A 416 -5.02 -14.58 21.39
N VAL A 417 -5.91 -14.05 22.23
CA VAL A 417 -5.54 -13.16 23.34
C VAL A 417 -4.62 -13.86 24.35
N GLU A 418 -4.87 -15.14 24.65
CA GLU A 418 -3.99 -15.95 25.50
C GLU A 418 -2.58 -16.08 24.92
N ASP A 419 -2.43 -16.35 23.61
CA ASP A 419 -1.11 -16.36 22.97
C ASP A 419 -0.46 -14.97 22.98
N LEU A 420 -1.24 -13.89 22.75
CA LEU A 420 -0.73 -12.52 22.83
C LEU A 420 -0.20 -12.18 24.23
N VAL A 421 -0.81 -12.69 25.31
CA VAL A 421 -0.30 -12.51 26.67
C VAL A 421 1.10 -13.14 26.81
N THR A 422 1.33 -14.29 26.19
CA THR A 422 2.65 -14.95 26.25
C THR A 422 3.72 -14.27 25.40
N ALA A 423 3.32 -13.58 24.33
CA ALA A 423 4.22 -12.91 23.40
C ALA A 423 4.46 -11.43 23.74
N ALA A 424 3.57 -10.79 24.51
CA ALA A 424 3.62 -9.37 24.78
C ALA A 424 4.87 -8.95 25.55
N ALA A 425 5.49 -7.87 25.11
CA ALA A 425 6.45 -7.15 25.92
C ALA A 425 5.75 -6.47 27.12
N ASP A 426 6.50 -6.20 28.20
CA ASP A 426 5.96 -5.65 29.46
C ASP A 426 5.09 -4.41 29.27
N HIS A 427 5.45 -3.52 28.33
CA HIS A 427 4.68 -2.30 28.06
C HIS A 427 3.36 -2.54 27.32
N SER A 428 3.24 -3.65 26.60
CA SER A 428 2.05 -4.03 25.84
C SER A 428 1.07 -4.87 26.66
N LEU A 429 1.54 -5.50 27.74
CA LEU A 429 0.74 -6.41 28.57
C LEU A 429 -0.57 -5.79 29.07
N PRO A 430 -0.63 -4.53 29.58
CA PRO A 430 -1.88 -3.93 30.01
C PRO A 430 -2.92 -3.77 28.89
N ALA A 431 -2.46 -3.60 27.65
CA ALA A 431 -3.35 -3.50 26.49
C ALA A 431 -3.97 -4.87 26.15
N VAL A 432 -3.17 -5.93 26.21
CA VAL A 432 -3.64 -7.30 25.98
C VAL A 432 -4.59 -7.74 27.10
N GLU A 433 -4.29 -7.39 28.35
CA GLU A 433 -5.19 -7.67 29.48
C GLU A 433 -6.53 -6.94 29.37
N ARG A 434 -6.52 -5.68 28.92
CA ARG A 434 -7.77 -4.97 28.61
C ARG A 434 -8.58 -5.68 27.53
N ALA A 435 -7.92 -6.16 26.48
CA ALA A 435 -8.58 -6.93 25.43
C ALA A 435 -9.13 -8.28 25.94
N ARG A 436 -8.44 -8.91 26.90
CA ARG A 436 -8.94 -10.12 27.58
C ARG A 436 -10.23 -9.85 28.36
N GLY A 437 -10.30 -8.73 29.08
CA GLY A 437 -11.50 -8.34 29.84
C GLY A 437 -12.76 -8.25 28.99
N ILE A 438 -12.65 -7.82 27.73
CA ILE A 438 -13.77 -7.77 26.78
C ILE A 438 -14.41 -9.16 26.60
N LEU A 439 -13.59 -10.23 26.57
CA LEU A 439 -14.05 -11.60 26.34
C LEU A 439 -14.59 -12.27 27.62
N ASP A 440 -14.38 -11.66 28.78
CA ASP A 440 -14.76 -12.20 30.09
C ASP A 440 -16.08 -11.57 30.59
N ASP A 441 -16.37 -10.31 30.24
CA ASP A 441 -17.58 -9.58 30.68
C ASP A 441 -18.91 -10.22 30.23
N GLU A 442 -18.97 -10.95 29.10
CA GLU A 442 -20.19 -11.66 28.67
C GLU A 442 -20.35 -13.05 29.31
N THR A 443 -19.27 -13.68 29.79
CA THR A 443 -19.37 -15.01 30.43
C THR A 443 -20.01 -14.96 31.83
N ASP A 444 -20.02 -13.80 32.48
CA ASP A 444 -20.67 -13.64 33.79
C ASP A 444 -22.18 -13.32 33.65
N GLU A 445 -22.63 -12.63 32.60
CA GLU A 445 -24.07 -12.41 32.35
C GLU A 445 -24.82 -13.70 31.97
N ASP A 446 -24.20 -14.58 31.16
CA ASP A 446 -24.77 -15.89 30.83
C ASP A 446 -24.82 -16.82 32.06
N ARG A 447 -23.84 -16.74 32.97
CA ARG A 447 -23.83 -17.50 34.23
C ARG A 447 -24.89 -17.04 35.24
N ASP A 448 -25.13 -15.73 35.34
CA ASP A 448 -26.16 -15.20 36.24
C ASP A 448 -27.59 -15.45 35.71
N SER A 449 -27.78 -15.54 34.38
CA SER A 449 -29.08 -15.89 33.79
C SER A 449 -29.49 -17.36 34.00
N ASP A 450 -28.53 -18.28 34.03
CA ASP A 450 -28.76 -19.72 34.28
C ASP A 450 -28.96 -20.02 35.77
N THR A 451 -28.42 -19.20 36.68
CA THR A 451 -28.64 -19.36 38.13
C THR A 451 -29.92 -18.68 38.62
N ALA A 452 -30.47 -17.72 37.87
CA ALA A 452 -31.75 -17.08 38.16
C ALA A 452 -32.99 -17.94 37.80
N ASN A 453 -32.81 -19.05 37.07
CA ASN A 453 -33.88 -19.95 36.63
C ASN A 453 -33.87 -21.34 37.30
N VAL A 454 -33.20 -21.49 38.45
CA VAL A 454 -33.23 -22.72 39.28
C VAL A 454 -34.09 -22.55 40.53
#